data_AF-A0A090GJW4-F1
#
_entry.id   AF-A0A090GJW4-F1
#
_cell.length_a   1.000
_cell.length_b   1.000
_cell.length_c   1.000
_cell.angle_alpha   90.00
_cell.angle_beta   90.00
_cell.angle_gamma   90.00
#
_symmetry.space_group_name_H-M   'P 1'
#
loop_
_entity.id
_entity.type
_entity.pdbx_description
1 polymer ?
#
loop_
_entity_poly.entity_id
_entity_poly.type
_entity_poly.pdbx_seq_one_letter_code
_entity_poly.pdbx_strand_id
1 'polypeptide(L)'
;MVGLLDALEAPSSVIVGHDWGAVVAWHAALLRPDRFHAVIGLSVPFRPRANARPTSLMPRTAEPQFYQLYFQQPGIAEAELERDPRAALRAMLYAVSGDASDGGAGIAMVPRGGSLLQAAEVPASLPHWLSESDIDFYAGEFQRAGFAGGLSWYRNIDRNWELMAPFAGARIKVPALYMAGDRDLVVAFPGMDQLLANLRNFIPQIRDTLMLPGCGHWTQQERPDEVNAAMIEFLRSLPNRG
;
A
#
# COMPACT_ATOMS: atom_id res chain seq x y z
N MET A 1 0.56 6.52 15.30
CA MET A 1 0.69 5.15 15.86
C MET A 1 1.19 5.14 17.29
N VAL A 2 2.36 5.70 17.63
CA VAL A 2 2.84 5.76 19.03
C VAL A 2 1.80 6.39 19.97
N GLY A 3 1.26 7.55 19.61
CA GLY A 3 0.21 8.21 20.41
C GLY A 3 -1.08 7.39 20.57
N LEU A 4 -1.38 6.45 19.65
CA LEU A 4 -2.50 5.52 19.82
C LEU A 4 -2.20 4.49 20.91
N LEU A 5 -0.95 3.97 20.95
CA LEU A 5 -0.53 3.09 22.03
C LEU A 5 -0.57 3.81 23.38
N ASP A 6 -0.11 5.07 23.43
CA ASP A 6 -0.17 5.87 24.65
C ASP A 6 -1.62 6.07 25.12
N ALA A 7 -2.55 6.39 24.21
CA ALA A 7 -3.97 6.55 24.52
C ALA A 7 -4.67 5.24 24.95
N LEU A 8 -4.18 4.08 24.49
CA LEU A 8 -4.67 2.76 24.88
C LEU A 8 -3.92 2.19 26.10
N GLU A 9 -3.00 2.95 26.70
CA GLU A 9 -2.11 2.50 27.77
C GLU A 9 -1.34 1.21 27.42
N ALA A 10 -1.10 0.99 26.13
CA ALA A 10 -0.39 -0.16 25.61
C ALA A 10 1.12 0.14 25.54
N PRO A 11 1.97 -0.60 26.29
CA PRO A 11 3.42 -0.37 26.24
C PRO A 11 4.01 -0.73 24.87
N SER A 12 3.49 -1.78 24.23
CA SER A 12 3.90 -2.19 22.89
C SER A 12 2.78 -2.93 22.15
N SER A 13 2.90 -3.06 20.83
CA SER A 13 1.98 -3.85 20.00
C SER A 13 2.68 -4.51 18.80
N VAL A 14 1.97 -5.42 18.14
CA VAL A 14 2.21 -5.74 16.73
C VAL A 14 1.51 -4.67 15.88
N ILE A 15 2.11 -4.27 14.76
CA ILE A 15 1.50 -3.34 13.81
C ILE A 15 1.29 -4.02 12.46
N VAL A 16 0.11 -3.84 11.89
CA VAL A 16 -0.29 -4.39 10.59
C VAL A 16 -0.65 -3.22 9.68
N GLY A 17 -0.24 -3.27 8.42
CA GLY A 17 -0.59 -2.24 7.45
C GLY A 17 -0.71 -2.77 6.03
N HIS A 18 -1.60 -2.18 5.26
CA HIS A 18 -1.83 -2.42 3.83
C HIS A 18 -1.56 -1.13 3.04
N ASP A 19 -0.99 -1.24 1.83
CA ASP A 19 -0.62 -0.11 0.96
C ASP A 19 0.18 0.99 1.71
N TRP A 20 -0.30 2.23 1.77
CA TRP A 20 0.30 3.30 2.57
C TRP A 20 0.38 2.98 4.06
N GLY A 21 -0.59 2.22 4.58
CA GLY A 21 -0.56 1.69 5.93
C GLY A 21 0.63 0.75 6.14
N ALA A 22 1.03 -0.04 5.14
CA ALA A 22 2.23 -0.88 5.21
C ALA A 22 3.49 -0.03 5.29
N VAL A 23 3.58 1.04 4.48
CA VAL A 23 4.68 2.01 4.58
C VAL A 23 4.78 2.57 6.00
N VAL A 24 3.66 2.99 6.60
CA VAL A 24 3.61 3.46 7.99
C VAL A 24 4.03 2.37 8.97
N ALA A 25 3.54 1.14 8.83
CA ALA A 25 3.84 0.02 9.71
C ALA A 25 5.35 -0.33 9.70
N TRP A 26 5.96 -0.39 8.51
CA TRP A 26 7.39 -0.61 8.35
C TRP A 26 8.22 0.48 9.02
N HIS A 27 7.86 1.75 8.82
CA HIS A 27 8.56 2.88 9.44
C HIS A 27 8.35 2.92 10.95
N ALA A 28 7.17 2.59 11.45
CA ALA A 28 6.89 2.50 12.88
C ALA A 28 7.79 1.44 13.54
N ALA A 29 7.90 0.25 12.94
CA ALA A 29 8.77 -0.83 13.42
C ALA A 29 10.28 -0.51 13.29
N LEU A 30 10.67 0.25 12.27
CA LEU A 30 12.05 0.72 12.09
C LEU A 30 12.43 1.77 13.14
N LEU A 31 11.57 2.77 13.35
CA LEU A 31 11.85 3.94 14.18
C LEU A 31 11.61 3.69 15.67
N ARG A 32 10.63 2.84 16.01
CA ARG A 32 10.23 2.53 17.38
C ARG A 32 10.07 1.03 17.60
N PRO A 33 11.14 0.22 17.41
CA PRO A 33 11.10 -1.22 17.68
C PRO A 33 10.84 -1.55 19.17
N ASP A 34 11.01 -0.56 20.06
CA ASP A 34 10.64 -0.63 21.47
C ASP A 34 9.11 -0.62 21.68
N ARG A 35 8.35 0.05 20.80
CA ARG A 35 6.89 0.14 20.85
C ARG A 35 6.21 -0.84 19.90
N PHE A 36 6.81 -1.14 18.75
CA PHE A 36 6.26 -2.05 17.76
C PHE A 36 7.13 -3.29 17.64
N HIS A 37 6.73 -4.36 18.32
CA HIS A 37 7.59 -5.51 18.54
C HIS A 37 7.52 -6.59 17.45
N ALA A 38 6.60 -6.43 16.51
CA ALA A 38 6.52 -7.19 15.27
C ALA A 38 5.71 -6.37 14.25
N VAL A 39 5.87 -6.68 12.97
CA VAL A 39 5.20 -5.94 11.89
C VAL A 39 4.72 -6.88 10.79
N ILE A 40 3.52 -6.61 10.27
CA ILE A 40 2.96 -7.30 9.11
C ILE A 40 2.68 -6.26 8.03
N GLY A 41 3.27 -6.44 6.85
CA GLY A 41 3.02 -5.59 5.69
C GLY A 41 2.27 -6.33 4.60
N LEU A 42 1.19 -5.74 4.12
CA LEU A 42 0.38 -6.23 3.01
C LEU A 42 0.59 -5.34 1.77
N SER A 43 0.68 -5.95 0.59
CA SER A 43 0.90 -5.30 -0.72
C SER A 43 2.26 -4.62 -0.90
N VAL A 44 2.60 -3.63 -0.06
CA VAL A 44 3.81 -2.83 -0.22
C VAL A 44 4.94 -3.39 0.67
N PRO A 45 6.03 -3.91 0.09
CA PRO A 45 7.16 -4.41 0.87
C PRO A 45 7.95 -3.26 1.50
N PHE A 46 8.77 -3.56 2.51
CA PHE A 46 9.73 -2.58 3.01
C PHE A 46 10.71 -2.20 1.90
N ARG A 47 10.80 -0.91 1.59
CA ARG A 47 11.78 -0.37 0.65
C ARG A 47 12.84 0.41 1.41
N PRO A 48 14.12 0.03 1.33
CA PRO A 48 15.19 0.85 1.89
C PRO A 48 15.21 2.21 1.19
N ARG A 49 15.69 3.24 1.89
CA ARG A 49 15.83 4.58 1.33
C ARG A 49 16.69 4.55 0.05
N ALA A 50 16.15 5.03 -1.06
CA ALA A 50 16.85 5.10 -2.34
C ALA A 50 17.97 6.17 -2.32
N ASN A 51 18.91 6.06 -3.27
CA ASN A 51 20.01 7.03 -3.43
C ASN A 51 19.59 8.37 -4.04
N ALA A 52 18.42 8.43 -4.68
CA ALA A 52 17.86 9.64 -5.26
C ALA A 52 16.42 9.86 -4.77
N ARG A 53 15.92 11.09 -4.97
CA ARG A 53 14.54 11.46 -4.65
C ARG A 53 13.57 10.54 -5.39
N PRO A 54 12.59 9.90 -4.72
CA PRO A 54 11.70 8.94 -5.36
C PRO A 54 11.00 9.48 -6.61
N THR A 55 10.46 10.71 -6.59
CA THR A 55 9.76 11.27 -7.76
C THR A 55 10.67 11.48 -8.97
N SER A 56 12.00 11.60 -8.77
CA SER A 56 12.96 11.69 -9.88
C SER A 56 13.22 10.35 -10.57
N LEU A 57 12.92 9.24 -9.90
CA LEU A 57 13.13 7.88 -10.40
C LEU A 57 11.86 7.27 -11.00
N MET A 58 10.70 7.89 -10.77
CA MET A 58 9.42 7.37 -11.25
C MET A 58 9.33 7.41 -12.79
N PRO A 59 8.80 6.35 -13.43
CA PRO A 59 8.63 6.31 -14.88
C PRO A 59 7.84 7.50 -15.42
N ARG A 60 8.34 8.12 -16.48
CA ARG A 60 7.68 9.19 -17.21
C ARG A 60 8.30 9.35 -18.59
N THR A 61 7.49 9.73 -19.56
CA THR A 61 7.95 10.13 -20.88
C THR A 61 7.31 11.48 -21.26
N ALA A 62 7.39 11.85 -22.53
CA ALA A 62 6.67 13.00 -23.07
C ALA A 62 5.14 12.79 -23.06
N GLU A 63 4.67 11.54 -23.07
CA GLU A 63 3.25 11.21 -23.20
C GLU A 63 2.64 10.74 -21.87
N PRO A 64 2.98 9.57 -21.28
CA PRO A 64 2.49 9.23 -19.93
C PRO A 64 3.47 9.57 -18.79
N GLN A 65 2.91 9.65 -17.58
CA GLN A 65 3.62 9.73 -16.31
C GLN A 65 3.05 8.73 -15.31
N PHE A 66 3.88 8.24 -14.40
CA PHE A 66 3.44 7.35 -13.33
C PHE A 66 2.35 7.99 -12.46
N TYR A 67 1.36 7.21 -11.99
CA TYR A 67 0.19 7.74 -11.25
C TYR A 67 0.58 8.55 -9.99
N GLN A 68 1.66 8.17 -9.30
CA GLN A 68 2.12 8.93 -8.13
C GLN A 68 2.64 10.33 -8.50
N LEU A 69 3.11 10.53 -9.74
CA LEU A 69 3.45 11.85 -10.30
C LEU A 69 2.19 12.65 -10.62
N TYR A 70 1.14 11.99 -11.15
CA TYR A 70 -0.16 12.60 -11.38
C TYR A 70 -0.78 13.15 -10.07
N PHE A 71 -0.63 12.42 -8.95
CA PHE A 71 -1.09 12.85 -7.63
C PHE A 71 -0.31 14.02 -6.99
N GLN A 72 0.86 14.38 -7.54
CA GLN A 72 1.69 15.45 -6.96
C GLN A 72 1.03 16.82 -7.06
N GLN A 73 0.32 17.10 -8.16
CA GLN A 73 -0.28 18.42 -8.38
C GLN A 73 -1.59 18.55 -7.59
N PRO A 74 -1.70 19.50 -6.64
CA PRO A 74 -2.94 19.72 -5.90
C PRO A 74 -4.09 20.14 -6.81
N GLY A 75 -5.28 19.58 -6.57
CA GLY A 75 -6.53 19.93 -7.23
C GLY A 75 -6.81 19.16 -8.53
N ILE A 76 -5.81 18.48 -9.12
CA ILE A 76 -6.01 17.75 -10.38
C ILE A 76 -6.68 16.40 -10.12
N ALA A 77 -6.06 15.55 -9.31
CA ALA A 77 -6.61 14.24 -8.97
C ALA A 77 -7.88 14.36 -8.11
N GLU A 78 -7.94 15.35 -7.21
CA GLU A 78 -9.17 15.67 -6.48
C GLU A 78 -10.33 15.96 -7.44
N ALA A 79 -10.16 16.87 -8.40
CA ALA A 79 -11.23 17.23 -9.33
C ALA A 79 -11.70 16.07 -10.21
N GLU A 80 -10.82 15.09 -10.49
CA GLU A 80 -11.21 13.85 -11.15
C GLU A 80 -12.05 12.96 -10.23
N LEU A 81 -11.51 12.60 -9.06
CA LEU A 81 -12.08 11.60 -8.17
C LEU A 81 -13.35 12.10 -7.46
N GLU A 82 -13.44 13.41 -7.18
CA GLU A 82 -14.57 14.04 -6.49
C GLU A 82 -15.75 14.35 -7.42
N ARG A 83 -15.57 14.21 -8.75
CA ARG A 83 -16.68 14.39 -9.71
C ARG A 83 -17.79 13.37 -9.48
N ASP A 84 -17.41 12.12 -9.23
CA ASP A 84 -18.29 11.03 -8.85
C ASP A 84 -17.50 10.02 -7.99
N PRO A 85 -17.48 10.21 -6.66
CA PRO A 85 -16.74 9.33 -5.75
C PRO A 85 -17.17 7.87 -5.86
N ARG A 86 -18.45 7.60 -6.14
CA ARG A 86 -18.95 6.23 -6.26
C ARG A 86 -18.38 5.55 -7.50
N ALA A 87 -18.43 6.21 -8.65
CA ALA A 87 -17.82 5.70 -9.88
C ALA A 87 -16.29 5.58 -9.76
N ALA A 88 -15.63 6.57 -9.15
CA ALA A 88 -14.19 6.56 -8.93
C ALA A 88 -13.74 5.36 -8.08
N LEU A 89 -14.42 5.12 -6.94
CA LEU A 89 -14.07 3.99 -6.08
C LEU A 89 -14.42 2.65 -6.70
N ARG A 90 -15.55 2.53 -7.41
CA ARG A 90 -15.87 1.32 -8.17
C ARG A 90 -14.76 0.97 -9.16
N ALA A 91 -14.32 1.96 -9.95
CA ALA A 91 -13.27 1.78 -10.93
C ALA A 91 -11.93 1.45 -10.26
N MET A 92 -11.52 2.18 -9.22
CA MET A 92 -10.25 1.92 -8.53
C MET A 92 -10.20 0.58 -7.81
N LEU A 93 -11.26 0.23 -7.06
CA LEU A 93 -11.30 -1.04 -6.33
C LEU A 93 -11.25 -2.23 -7.29
N TYR A 94 -11.86 -2.13 -8.46
CA TYR A 94 -11.77 -3.20 -9.44
C TYR A 94 -10.45 -3.18 -10.21
N ALA A 95 -10.01 -2.03 -10.73
CA ALA A 95 -8.90 -1.93 -11.68
C ALA A 95 -7.56 -2.48 -11.17
N VAL A 96 -7.31 -2.47 -9.85
CA VAL A 96 -6.10 -3.09 -9.24
C VAL A 96 -6.37 -4.39 -8.50
N SER A 97 -7.56 -4.96 -8.65
CA SER A 97 -7.90 -6.26 -8.06
C SER A 97 -7.35 -7.43 -8.88
N GLY A 98 -7.39 -8.63 -8.31
CA GLY A 98 -7.03 -9.86 -9.00
C GLY A 98 -7.97 -10.18 -10.16
N ASP A 99 -9.20 -9.67 -10.14
CA ASP A 99 -10.22 -9.90 -11.17
C ASP A 99 -10.03 -9.02 -12.42
N ALA A 100 -9.32 -7.88 -12.31
CA ALA A 100 -9.02 -7.02 -13.46
C ALA A 100 -8.12 -7.74 -14.48
N SER A 101 -8.41 -7.55 -15.77
CA SER A 101 -7.74 -8.28 -16.85
C SER A 101 -6.24 -7.97 -16.92
N ASP A 102 -5.85 -6.72 -16.62
CA ASP A 102 -4.50 -6.20 -16.75
C ASP A 102 -3.74 -6.04 -15.42
N GLY A 103 -4.35 -6.43 -14.29
CA GLY A 103 -3.74 -6.31 -12.96
C GLY A 103 -3.35 -4.87 -12.58
N GLY A 104 -4.08 -3.87 -13.09
CA GLY A 104 -3.86 -2.46 -12.78
C GLY A 104 -2.82 -1.76 -13.66
N ALA A 105 -2.31 -2.42 -14.70
CA ALA A 105 -1.35 -1.82 -15.62
C ALA A 105 -1.89 -0.54 -16.29
N GLY A 106 -3.19 -0.50 -16.61
CA GLY A 106 -3.86 0.63 -17.24
C GLY A 106 -3.83 1.90 -16.39
N ILE A 107 -3.93 1.79 -15.06
CA ILE A 107 -3.91 2.95 -14.15
C ILE A 107 -2.51 3.30 -13.64
N ALA A 108 -1.49 2.47 -13.94
CA ALA A 108 -0.12 2.72 -13.49
C ALA A 108 0.50 3.95 -14.17
N MET A 109 0.18 4.16 -15.45
CA MET A 109 0.73 5.20 -16.30
C MET A 109 -0.39 6.10 -16.83
N VAL A 110 -0.46 7.32 -16.34
CA VAL A 110 -1.49 8.31 -16.67
C VAL A 110 -1.03 9.18 -17.85
N PRO A 111 -1.81 9.34 -18.93
CA PRO A 111 -1.50 10.27 -20.00
C PRO A 111 -1.37 11.72 -19.48
N ARG A 112 -0.36 12.47 -19.95
CA ARG A 112 -0.21 13.88 -19.60
C ARG A 112 -1.38 14.69 -20.15
N GLY A 113 -2.02 15.47 -19.28
CA GLY A 113 -3.27 16.17 -19.60
C GLY A 113 -4.51 15.27 -19.64
N GLY A 114 -4.35 13.96 -19.43
CA GLY A 114 -5.43 13.00 -19.26
C GLY A 114 -5.79 12.76 -17.79
N SER A 115 -6.47 11.65 -17.55
CA SER A 115 -7.04 11.31 -16.25
C SER A 115 -6.70 9.87 -15.86
N LEU A 116 -6.62 9.58 -14.56
CA LEU A 116 -6.29 8.25 -14.06
C LEU A 116 -7.38 7.23 -14.44
N LEU A 117 -8.64 7.61 -14.25
CA LEU A 117 -9.80 6.75 -14.45
C LEU A 117 -10.11 6.49 -15.93
N GLN A 118 -9.52 7.25 -16.86
CA GLN A 118 -9.70 7.04 -18.30
C GLN A 118 -9.28 5.64 -18.75
N ALA A 119 -8.26 5.07 -18.11
CA ALA A 119 -7.73 3.74 -18.41
C ALA A 119 -8.16 2.67 -17.38
N ALA A 120 -9.00 3.02 -16.41
CA ALA A 120 -9.49 2.08 -15.41
C ALA A 120 -10.54 1.15 -16.03
N GLU A 121 -10.33 -0.16 -15.89
CA GLU A 121 -11.35 -1.14 -16.25
C GLU A 121 -12.55 -1.00 -15.30
N VAL A 122 -13.77 -0.98 -15.86
CA VAL A 122 -15.01 -0.92 -15.08
C VAL A 122 -15.77 -2.23 -15.29
N PRO A 123 -16.06 -2.99 -14.21
CA PRO A 123 -16.68 -4.29 -14.37
C PRO A 123 -18.18 -4.18 -14.63
N ALA A 124 -18.68 -5.05 -15.51
CA ALA A 124 -20.11 -5.24 -15.72
C ALA A 124 -20.81 -5.78 -14.45
N SER A 125 -20.12 -6.63 -13.68
CA SER A 125 -20.58 -7.16 -12.40
C SER A 125 -19.43 -7.17 -11.40
N LEU A 126 -19.69 -6.80 -10.15
CA LEU A 126 -18.67 -6.78 -9.11
C LEU A 126 -18.14 -8.19 -8.80
N PRO A 127 -16.86 -8.31 -8.42
CA PRO A 127 -16.31 -9.58 -7.96
C PRO A 127 -16.91 -9.98 -6.61
N HIS A 128 -16.87 -11.27 -6.29
CA HIS A 128 -17.56 -11.83 -5.13
C HIS A 128 -17.15 -11.24 -3.77
N TRP A 129 -15.95 -10.67 -3.68
CA TRP A 129 -15.41 -10.05 -2.46
C TRP A 129 -15.82 -8.58 -2.28
N LEU A 130 -16.44 -7.96 -3.30
CA LEU A 130 -16.83 -6.55 -3.30
C LEU A 130 -18.32 -6.39 -3.58
N SER A 131 -19.06 -5.85 -2.62
CA SER A 131 -20.49 -5.58 -2.77
C SER A 131 -20.79 -4.13 -3.16
N GLU A 132 -22.01 -3.88 -3.64
CA GLU A 132 -22.48 -2.51 -3.88
C GLU A 132 -22.49 -1.67 -2.59
N SER A 133 -22.82 -2.32 -1.45
CA SER A 133 -22.81 -1.68 -0.13
C SER A 133 -21.41 -1.28 0.34
N ASP A 134 -20.38 -2.06 -0.01
CA ASP A 134 -18.99 -1.69 0.29
C ASP A 134 -18.60 -0.43 -0.49
N ILE A 135 -18.95 -0.39 -1.78
CA ILE A 135 -18.70 0.80 -2.62
C ILE A 135 -19.48 2.00 -2.07
N ASP A 136 -20.74 1.83 -1.67
CA ASP A 136 -21.56 2.91 -1.10
C ASP A 136 -20.97 3.44 0.20
N PHE A 137 -20.48 2.55 1.05
CA PHE A 137 -19.83 2.92 2.31
C PHE A 137 -18.58 3.77 2.05
N TYR A 138 -17.65 3.28 1.23
CA TYR A 138 -16.43 4.04 0.94
C TYR A 138 -16.75 5.35 0.20
N ALA A 139 -17.68 5.33 -0.77
CA ALA A 139 -18.04 6.53 -1.52
C ALA A 139 -18.64 7.61 -0.61
N GLY A 140 -19.49 7.22 0.35
CA GLY A 140 -20.03 8.15 1.36
C GLY A 140 -18.95 8.79 2.22
N GLU A 141 -17.96 8.00 2.67
CA GLU A 141 -16.84 8.53 3.47
C GLU A 141 -15.94 9.47 2.67
N PHE A 142 -15.62 9.13 1.41
CA PHE A 142 -14.84 10.01 0.53
C PHE A 142 -15.61 11.24 0.07
N GLN A 143 -16.94 11.16 -0.08
CA GLN A 143 -17.78 12.32 -0.34
C GLN A 143 -17.79 13.28 0.86
N ARG A 144 -17.77 12.74 2.09
CA ARG A 144 -17.71 13.54 3.32
C ARG A 144 -16.33 14.16 3.57
N ALA A 145 -15.26 13.40 3.33
CA ALA A 145 -13.89 13.78 3.70
C ALA A 145 -13.06 14.40 2.57
N GLY A 146 -13.42 14.13 1.31
CA GLY A 146 -12.62 14.44 0.13
C GLY A 146 -11.40 13.51 -0.04
N PHE A 147 -10.73 13.63 -1.18
CA PHE A 147 -9.54 12.80 -1.49
C PHE A 147 -8.21 13.48 -1.15
N ALA A 148 -8.22 14.80 -0.93
CA ALA A 148 -7.02 15.59 -0.69
C ALA A 148 -6.15 15.06 0.46
N GLY A 149 -6.78 14.57 1.54
CA GLY A 149 -6.07 13.99 2.69
C GLY A 149 -5.24 12.76 2.31
N GLY A 150 -5.84 11.80 1.61
CA GLY A 150 -5.16 10.60 1.11
C GLY A 150 -4.08 10.94 0.07
N LEU A 151 -4.41 11.81 -0.89
CA LEU A 151 -3.48 12.24 -1.94
C LEU A 151 -2.24 12.97 -1.38
N SER A 152 -2.38 13.63 -0.23
CA SER A 152 -1.28 14.34 0.43
C SER A 152 -0.17 13.41 0.94
N TRP A 153 -0.43 12.10 1.11
CA TRP A 153 0.61 11.11 1.40
C TRP A 153 1.58 10.96 0.23
N TYR A 154 1.06 10.88 -1.00
CA TYR A 154 1.89 10.85 -2.21
C TYR A 154 2.69 12.12 -2.39
N ARG A 155 2.10 13.29 -2.07
CA ARG A 155 2.78 14.60 -2.13
C ARG A 155 3.92 14.74 -1.13
N ASN A 156 3.96 13.87 -0.12
CA ASN A 156 5.02 13.84 0.89
C ASN A 156 6.08 12.76 0.63
N ILE A 157 6.04 12.01 -0.47
CA ILE A 157 7.02 10.94 -0.73
C ILE A 157 8.47 11.47 -0.70
N ASP A 158 8.75 12.57 -1.39
CA ASP A 158 10.11 13.15 -1.40
C ASP A 158 10.48 13.74 -0.04
N ARG A 159 9.53 14.39 0.65
CA ARG A 159 9.75 14.91 2.00
C ARG A 159 10.04 13.79 3.00
N ASN A 160 9.31 12.69 2.93
CA ASN A 160 9.55 11.51 3.76
C ASN A 160 10.93 10.92 3.47
N TRP A 161 11.34 10.84 2.20
CA TRP A 161 12.70 10.43 1.83
C TRP A 161 13.80 11.34 2.40
N GLU A 162 13.58 12.66 2.43
CA GLU A 162 14.50 13.63 3.06
C GLU A 162 14.58 13.40 4.57
N LEU A 163 13.44 13.30 5.24
CA LEU A 163 13.35 13.08 6.69
C LEU A 163 13.93 11.73 7.14
N MET A 164 13.90 10.72 6.26
CA MET A 164 14.46 9.40 6.51
C MET A 164 15.97 9.30 6.26
N ALA A 165 16.65 10.39 5.89
CA ALA A 165 18.10 10.39 5.67
C ALA A 165 18.94 9.85 6.85
N PRO A 166 18.63 10.16 8.14
CA PRO A 166 19.37 9.60 9.28
C PRO A 166 19.26 8.08 9.43
N PHE A 167 18.27 7.46 8.77
CA PHE A 167 18.02 6.03 8.81
C PHE A 167 18.42 5.32 7.50
N ALA A 168 19.21 5.99 6.64
CA ALA A 168 19.77 5.35 5.46
C ALA A 168 20.59 4.10 5.84
N GLY A 169 20.27 2.96 5.20
CA GLY A 169 20.90 1.67 5.51
C GLY A 169 20.40 0.97 6.78
N ALA A 170 19.46 1.58 7.53
CA ALA A 170 18.86 0.94 8.68
C ALA A 170 18.02 -0.28 8.26
N ARG A 171 17.99 -1.28 9.14
CA ARG A 171 17.26 -2.55 8.95
C ARG A 171 16.13 -2.65 9.98
N ILE A 172 15.01 -3.24 9.59
CA ILE A 172 13.95 -3.59 10.54
C ILE A 172 14.42 -4.80 11.34
N LYS A 173 14.52 -4.63 12.67
CA LYS A 173 15.12 -5.62 13.58
C LYS A 173 14.09 -6.47 14.33
N VAL A 174 12.80 -6.25 14.13
CA VAL A 174 11.73 -7.03 14.78
C VAL A 174 11.22 -8.13 13.84
N PRO A 175 10.59 -9.21 14.36
CA PRO A 175 9.91 -10.20 13.54
C PRO A 175 8.94 -9.55 12.55
N ALA A 176 8.93 -10.06 11.33
CA ALA A 176 8.08 -9.52 10.28
C ALA A 176 7.41 -10.61 9.43
N LEU A 177 6.24 -10.28 8.90
CA LEU A 177 5.55 -11.03 7.86
C LEU A 177 5.25 -10.09 6.69
N TYR A 178 5.47 -10.55 5.47
CA TYR A 178 5.02 -9.85 4.27
C TYR A 178 4.09 -10.73 3.45
N MET A 179 2.99 -10.15 2.98
CA MET A 179 2.03 -10.83 2.10
C MET A 179 1.62 -9.90 0.96
N ALA A 180 1.48 -10.42 -0.24
CA ALA A 180 0.91 -9.68 -1.37
C ALA A 180 0.17 -10.63 -2.31
N GLY A 181 -0.69 -10.07 -3.15
CA GLY A 181 -1.26 -10.81 -4.27
C GLY A 181 -0.25 -10.96 -5.41
N ASP A 182 -0.28 -12.08 -6.13
CA ASP A 182 0.57 -12.30 -7.30
C ASP A 182 0.15 -11.45 -8.53
N ARG A 183 -1.05 -10.87 -8.50
CA ARG A 183 -1.57 -9.91 -9.49
C ARG A 183 -1.56 -8.47 -8.96
N ASP A 184 -0.94 -8.21 -7.81
CA ASP A 184 -0.82 -6.86 -7.26
C ASP A 184 0.08 -5.98 -8.14
N LEU A 185 -0.45 -4.85 -8.61
CA LEU A 185 0.27 -3.82 -9.35
C LEU A 185 1.63 -3.46 -8.70
N VAL A 186 1.68 -3.37 -7.37
CA VAL A 186 2.90 -3.00 -6.64
C VAL A 186 4.00 -4.04 -6.84
N VAL A 187 3.64 -5.33 -6.83
CA VAL A 187 4.57 -6.45 -7.05
C VAL A 187 5.07 -6.48 -8.50
N ALA A 188 4.26 -5.99 -9.45
CA ALA A 188 4.62 -5.90 -10.86
C ALA A 188 5.58 -4.73 -11.19
N PHE A 189 5.85 -3.82 -10.26
CA PHE A 189 6.75 -2.69 -10.55
C PHE A 189 8.20 -3.15 -10.83
N PRO A 190 8.92 -2.45 -11.73
CA PRO A 190 10.30 -2.81 -12.08
C PRO A 190 11.21 -2.95 -10.85
N GLY A 191 11.90 -4.08 -10.77
CA GLY A 191 12.85 -4.40 -9.69
C GLY A 191 12.23 -4.93 -8.40
N MET A 192 10.90 -5.12 -8.33
CA MET A 192 10.28 -5.70 -7.14
C MET A 192 10.57 -7.19 -6.98
N ASP A 193 10.70 -7.93 -8.06
CA ASP A 193 11.20 -9.31 -8.07
C ASP A 193 12.54 -9.44 -7.32
N GLN A 194 13.50 -8.59 -7.67
CA GLN A 194 14.81 -8.53 -7.02
C GLN A 194 14.69 -8.07 -5.56
N LEU A 195 13.88 -7.04 -5.27
CA LEU A 195 13.68 -6.56 -3.90
C LEU A 195 13.09 -7.66 -3.01
N LEU A 196 12.03 -8.32 -3.45
CA LEU A 196 11.32 -9.36 -2.70
C LEU A 196 12.21 -10.57 -2.45
N ALA A 197 12.97 -11.02 -3.46
CA ALA A 197 13.96 -12.07 -3.30
C ALA A 197 15.06 -11.73 -2.26
N ASN A 198 15.30 -10.44 -2.02
CA ASN A 198 16.33 -9.93 -1.12
C ASN A 198 15.79 -9.27 0.16
N LEU A 199 14.49 -9.40 0.45
CA LEU A 199 13.84 -8.67 1.55
C LEU A 199 14.49 -8.95 2.92
N ARG A 200 15.00 -10.17 3.12
CA ARG A 200 15.75 -10.58 4.32
C ARG A 200 17.02 -9.76 4.58
N ASN A 201 17.62 -9.14 3.56
CA ASN A 201 18.78 -8.25 3.72
C ASN A 201 18.41 -6.96 4.47
N PHE A 202 17.15 -6.54 4.36
CA PHE A 202 16.61 -5.33 4.97
C PHE A 202 15.80 -5.64 6.23
N ILE A 203 15.24 -6.85 6.32
CA ILE A 203 14.48 -7.36 7.45
C ILE A 203 15.05 -8.74 7.86
N PRO A 204 16.14 -8.80 8.64
CA PRO A 204 16.79 -10.08 8.98
C PRO A 204 15.87 -11.09 9.67
N GLN A 205 14.86 -10.60 10.40
CA GLN A 205 13.87 -11.42 11.12
C GLN A 205 12.55 -11.60 10.35
N ILE A 206 12.52 -11.39 9.03
CA ILE A 206 11.35 -11.76 8.24
C ILE A 206 11.14 -13.28 8.33
N ARG A 207 9.93 -13.66 8.73
CA ARG A 207 9.50 -15.05 8.86
C ARG A 207 9.18 -15.59 7.48
N ASP A 208 8.19 -14.97 6.85
CA ASP A 208 7.71 -15.37 5.53
C ASP A 208 7.39 -14.19 4.62
N THR A 209 7.41 -14.49 3.33
CA THR A 209 7.01 -13.64 2.20
C THR A 209 6.00 -14.46 1.41
N LEU A 210 4.70 -14.20 1.58
CA LEU A 210 3.62 -15.00 0.98
C LEU A 210 3.04 -14.30 -0.25
N MET A 211 3.01 -15.00 -1.38
CA MET A 211 2.30 -14.56 -2.59
C MET A 211 0.97 -15.31 -2.68
N LEU A 212 -0.14 -14.59 -2.68
CA LEU A 212 -1.49 -15.14 -2.72
C LEU A 212 -1.95 -15.31 -4.18
N PRO A 213 -2.21 -16.55 -4.65
CA PRO A 213 -2.54 -16.79 -6.05
C PRO A 213 -3.85 -16.14 -6.51
N GLY A 214 -3.80 -15.48 -7.68
CA GLY A 214 -4.92 -14.78 -8.30
C GLY A 214 -5.44 -13.60 -7.49
N CYS A 215 -4.70 -13.13 -6.48
CA CYS A 215 -5.08 -11.99 -5.66
C CYS A 215 -4.41 -10.74 -6.22
N GLY A 216 -5.14 -9.63 -6.24
CA GLY A 216 -4.61 -8.32 -6.59
C GLY A 216 -4.18 -7.53 -5.37
N HIS A 217 -4.43 -6.22 -5.45
CA HIS A 217 -3.95 -5.23 -4.50
C HIS A 217 -4.67 -5.27 -3.15
N TRP A 218 -5.96 -5.63 -3.09
CA TRP A 218 -6.78 -5.53 -1.88
C TRP A 218 -6.73 -6.80 -1.03
N THR A 219 -5.52 -7.26 -0.73
CA THR A 219 -5.23 -8.59 -0.16
C THR A 219 -6.18 -9.05 0.95
N GLN A 220 -6.43 -8.21 1.94
CA GLN A 220 -7.27 -8.49 3.11
C GLN A 220 -8.77 -8.56 2.79
N GLN A 221 -9.21 -8.02 1.66
CA GLN A 221 -10.59 -8.09 1.17
C GLN A 221 -10.74 -9.23 0.14
N GLU A 222 -9.76 -9.41 -0.74
CA GLU A 222 -9.78 -10.43 -1.80
C GLU A 222 -9.51 -11.85 -1.29
N ARG A 223 -8.69 -12.00 -0.24
CA ARG A 223 -8.28 -13.27 0.37
C ARG A 223 -8.32 -13.19 1.90
N PRO A 224 -9.49 -12.88 2.49
CA PRO A 224 -9.59 -12.62 3.92
C PRO A 224 -9.21 -13.85 4.75
N ASP A 225 -9.57 -15.05 4.32
CA ASP A 225 -9.32 -16.28 5.07
C ASP A 225 -7.82 -16.61 5.11
N GLU A 226 -7.13 -16.52 3.98
CA GLU A 226 -5.69 -16.76 3.88
C GLU A 226 -4.88 -15.71 4.64
N VAL A 227 -5.25 -14.42 4.51
CA VAL A 227 -4.62 -13.33 5.26
C VAL A 227 -4.80 -13.53 6.76
N ASN A 228 -6.02 -13.83 7.21
CA ASN A 228 -6.31 -14.07 8.63
C ASN A 228 -5.53 -15.26 9.18
N ALA A 229 -5.51 -16.38 8.45
CA ALA A 229 -4.79 -17.58 8.85
C ALA A 229 -3.28 -17.29 9.03
N ALA A 230 -2.65 -16.66 8.03
CA ALA A 230 -1.23 -16.33 8.07
C ALA A 230 -0.90 -15.32 9.19
N MET A 231 -1.74 -14.30 9.38
CA MET A 231 -1.56 -13.34 10.48
C MET A 231 -1.65 -14.02 11.85
N ILE A 232 -2.66 -14.88 12.07
CA ILE A 232 -2.85 -15.59 13.34
C ILE A 232 -1.67 -16.55 13.60
N GLU A 233 -1.22 -17.27 12.59
CA GLU A 233 -0.05 -18.15 12.71
C GLU A 233 1.21 -17.37 13.08
N PHE A 234 1.47 -16.26 12.38
CA PHE A 234 2.59 -15.38 12.69
C PHE A 234 2.53 -14.87 14.12
N LEU A 235 1.37 -14.38 14.57
CA LEU A 235 1.16 -13.88 15.93
C LEU A 235 1.42 -14.97 16.99
N ARG A 236 0.96 -16.20 16.75
CA ARG A 236 1.22 -17.35 17.65
C ARG A 236 2.69 -17.76 17.70
N SER A 237 3.45 -17.49 16.63
CA SER A 237 4.88 -17.79 16.56
C SER A 237 5.77 -16.78 17.30
N LEU A 238 5.22 -15.62 17.69
CA LEU A 238 5.97 -14.58 18.37
C LEU A 238 6.36 -15.03 19.79
N PRO A 239 7.55 -14.66 20.30
CA PRO A 239 7.92 -14.96 21.67
C PRO A 239 6.92 -14.33 22.65
N ASN A 240 6.51 -15.09 23.67
CA ASN A 240 5.71 -14.54 24.77
C ASN A 240 6.47 -13.36 25.39
N ARG A 241 5.85 -12.19 25.35
CA ARG A 241 6.27 -11.04 26.15
C ARG A 241 5.46 -11.12 27.44
N GLY A 242 6.14 -11.53 28.52
CA GLY A 242 5.54 -11.65 29.86
C GLY A 242 4.98 -10.34 30.37
#